data_AF-F3FTM4-F1
#
_entry.id   AF-F3FTM4-F1
#
_cell.length_a   1.000
_cell.length_b   1.000
_cell.length_c   1.000
_cell.angle_alpha   90.00
_cell.angle_beta   90.00
_cell.angle_gamma   90.00
#
_symmetry.space_group_name_H-M   'P 1'
#
loop_
_entity.id
_entity.type
_entity.pdbx_description
1 polymer ?
#
loop_
_entity_poly.entity_id
_entity_poly.type
_entity_poly.pdbx_seq_one_letter_code
_entity_poly.pdbx_strand_id
1 'polypeptide(L)'
;TTEIELIKSRALLGKVVDDLQLNRLQTPDLFPVIGPYLYRTFKPARDGELAQPLFGLTQYAWGGEKIEVFQLEVPEHLLGERLTLTAGKPGQFSLYDSEHNLLLGGAINRVVEGHGIKIQVATLQARPGTDFTVSRQRTLSTALIYQNRLKIAEAGRDSGIIYLSIEDQDAQRANRILDEVSHLYVRQNVERSSAEAAQRLQFLRSQLPAVRKQLEESETALNTFQTSARSVDLSIETKGVLDQVVSLDS
;
A
#
# COMPACT_ATOMS: atom_id res chain seq x y z
N THR A 1 -5.54 19.11 4.44
CA THR A 1 -4.30 19.09 5.24
C THR A 1 -3.37 18.03 4.67
N THR A 2 -2.06 18.12 4.91
CA THR A 2 -1.04 17.21 4.33
C THR A 2 -1.35 15.73 4.55
N GLU A 3 -1.93 15.38 5.70
CA GLU A 3 -2.28 13.98 6.02
C GLU A 3 -3.40 13.42 5.14
N ILE A 4 -4.37 14.25 4.73
CA ILE A 4 -5.44 13.82 3.83
C ILE A 4 -4.87 13.39 2.46
N GLU A 5 -3.91 14.15 1.94
CA GLU A 5 -3.25 13.84 0.66
C GLU A 5 -2.38 12.58 0.75
N LEU A 6 -1.75 12.34 1.90
CA LEU A 6 -0.97 11.13 2.14
C LEU A 6 -1.85 9.88 2.21
N ILE A 7 -2.97 9.95 2.94
CA ILE A 7 -3.95 8.86 3.01
C ILE A 7 -4.58 8.60 1.64
N LYS A 8 -4.89 9.65 0.87
CA LYS A 8 -5.40 9.52 -0.50
C LYS A 8 -4.32 9.20 -1.53
N SER A 9 -3.07 9.03 -1.13
CA SER A 9 -1.99 8.85 -2.10
C SER A 9 -2.19 7.58 -2.92
N ARG A 10 -1.83 7.65 -4.21
CA ARG A 10 -1.94 6.53 -5.15
C ARG A 10 -1.09 5.34 -4.71
N ALA A 11 0.06 5.60 -4.08
CA ALA A 11 0.94 4.56 -3.55
C ALA A 11 0.27 3.79 -2.40
N LEU A 12 -0.32 4.50 -1.42
CA LEU A 12 -1.01 3.86 -0.30
C LEU A 12 -2.23 3.08 -0.78
N LEU A 13 -3.11 3.71 -1.57
CA LEU A 13 -4.33 3.04 -2.05
C LEU A 13 -4.04 1.93 -3.05
N GLY A 14 -2.98 2.04 -3.86
CA GLY A 14 -2.50 0.94 -4.70
C GLY A 14 -2.11 -0.27 -3.87
N LYS A 15 -1.38 -0.05 -2.77
CA LYS A 15 -1.01 -1.11 -1.84
C LYS A 15 -2.21 -1.74 -1.15
N VAL A 16 -3.19 -0.95 -0.70
CA VAL A 16 -4.47 -1.47 -0.16
C VAL A 16 -5.17 -2.38 -1.18
N VAL A 17 -5.21 -1.97 -2.45
CA VAL A 17 -5.82 -2.77 -3.52
C VAL A 17 -5.11 -4.11 -3.71
N ASP A 18 -3.77 -4.11 -3.68
CA ASP A 18 -2.99 -5.34 -3.84
C ASP A 18 -3.09 -6.24 -2.60
N ASP A 19 -2.95 -5.70 -1.40
CA ASP A 19 -2.97 -6.47 -0.14
C ASP A 19 -4.35 -7.12 0.08
N LEU A 20 -5.44 -6.40 -0.24
CA LEU A 20 -6.81 -6.92 -0.14
C LEU A 20 -7.35 -7.54 -1.44
N GLN A 21 -6.54 -7.57 -2.50
CA GLN A 21 -6.91 -8.10 -3.82
C GLN A 21 -8.23 -7.50 -4.38
N LEU A 22 -8.46 -6.21 -4.17
CA LEU A 22 -9.71 -5.51 -4.55
C LEU A 22 -9.87 -5.36 -6.07
N ASN A 23 -8.81 -5.61 -6.81
CA ASN A 23 -8.74 -5.64 -8.26
C ASN A 23 -9.17 -6.99 -8.87
N ARG A 24 -9.56 -7.97 -8.05
CA ARG A 24 -10.16 -9.22 -8.53
C ARG A 24 -11.69 -9.13 -8.41
N LEU A 25 -12.36 -9.16 -9.56
CA LEU A 25 -13.82 -9.23 -9.63
C LEU A 25 -14.24 -10.68 -9.88
N GLN A 26 -15.22 -11.14 -9.13
CA GLN A 26 -15.84 -12.45 -9.30
C GLN A 26 -17.33 -12.31 -8.99
N THR A 27 -18.18 -12.56 -9.98
CA THR A 27 -19.63 -12.45 -9.82
C THR A 27 -20.33 -13.59 -10.55
N PRO A 28 -21.37 -14.19 -9.96
CA PRO A 28 -22.23 -15.13 -10.69
C PRO A 28 -22.96 -14.41 -11.82
N ASP A 29 -23.09 -15.07 -12.97
CA ASP A 29 -23.83 -14.52 -14.09
C ASP A 29 -25.32 -14.75 -13.87
N LEU A 30 -26.05 -13.66 -13.66
CA LEU A 30 -27.47 -13.70 -13.31
C LEU A 30 -28.32 -13.47 -14.56
N PHE A 31 -29.46 -14.15 -14.64
CA PHE A 31 -30.41 -13.90 -15.73
C PHE A 31 -30.86 -12.43 -15.73
N PRO A 32 -30.90 -11.74 -16.89
CA PRO A 32 -31.29 -10.34 -16.94
C PRO A 32 -32.67 -10.05 -16.32
N VAL A 33 -32.85 -8.83 -15.82
CA VAL A 33 -34.12 -8.30 -15.25
C VAL A 33 -34.53 -8.93 -13.92
N ILE A 34 -34.73 -10.26 -13.86
CA ILE A 34 -35.29 -10.96 -12.68
C ILE A 34 -34.25 -11.73 -11.86
N GLY A 35 -33.11 -12.11 -12.44
CA GLY A 35 -32.07 -12.92 -11.78
C GLY A 35 -31.54 -12.30 -10.49
N PRO A 36 -31.18 -11.00 -10.44
CA PRO A 36 -30.70 -10.35 -9.22
C PRO A 36 -31.69 -10.41 -8.05
N TYR A 37 -32.99 -10.27 -8.33
CA TYR A 37 -34.02 -10.34 -7.30
C TYR A 37 -34.18 -11.77 -6.76
N LEU A 38 -34.22 -12.76 -7.64
CA LEU A 38 -34.38 -14.17 -7.28
C LEU A 38 -33.15 -14.69 -6.53
N TYR A 39 -31.95 -14.40 -7.04
CA TYR A 39 -30.69 -14.80 -6.42
C TYR A 39 -30.56 -14.27 -4.99
N ARG A 40 -30.96 -13.01 -4.76
CA ARG A 40 -30.91 -12.38 -3.43
C ARG A 40 -31.98 -12.90 -2.47
N THR A 41 -33.16 -13.27 -2.96
CA THR A 41 -34.28 -13.73 -2.12
C THR A 41 -34.26 -15.23 -1.86
N PHE A 42 -33.44 -15.99 -2.60
CA PHE A 42 -33.26 -17.41 -2.38
C PHE A 42 -32.73 -17.72 -0.98
N LYS A 43 -33.47 -18.55 -0.24
CA LYS A 43 -33.08 -19.06 1.08
C LYS A 43 -32.91 -20.57 0.97
N PRO A 44 -31.68 -21.09 0.99
CA PRO A 44 -31.45 -22.52 0.95
C PRO A 44 -32.03 -23.17 2.22
N ALA A 45 -32.76 -24.28 2.07
CA ALA A 45 -33.27 -25.07 3.19
C ALA A 45 -32.17 -25.98 3.78
N ARG A 46 -31.15 -26.31 2.98
CA ARG A 46 -29.95 -27.04 3.40
C ARG A 46 -28.69 -26.31 2.96
N ASP A 47 -27.62 -26.42 3.75
CA ASP A 47 -26.32 -25.91 3.32
C ASP A 47 -25.90 -26.62 2.02
N GLY A 48 -25.37 -25.85 1.07
CA GLY A 48 -25.05 -26.37 -0.26
C GLY A 48 -26.20 -26.31 -1.29
N GLU A 49 -27.45 -26.06 -0.88
CA GLU A 49 -28.60 -26.10 -1.80
C GLU A 49 -28.58 -24.97 -2.84
N LEU A 50 -28.87 -25.33 -4.09
CA LEU A 50 -28.90 -24.43 -5.23
C LEU A 50 -30.33 -24.31 -5.76
N ALA A 51 -30.72 -23.09 -6.14
CA ALA A 51 -32.01 -22.84 -6.76
C ALA A 51 -32.17 -23.65 -8.07
N GLN A 52 -33.39 -24.10 -8.34
CA GLN A 52 -33.69 -24.75 -9.60
C GLN A 52 -33.66 -23.72 -10.75
N PRO A 53 -33.03 -24.05 -11.89
CA PRO A 53 -32.98 -23.14 -13.01
C PRO A 53 -34.36 -23.00 -13.66
N LEU A 54 -34.77 -21.76 -13.92
CA LEU A 54 -35.99 -21.48 -14.65
C LEU A 54 -35.76 -21.68 -16.15
N PHE A 55 -36.78 -22.20 -16.85
CA PHE A 55 -36.78 -22.39 -18.31
C PHE A 55 -35.63 -23.26 -18.85
N GLY A 56 -35.03 -24.10 -18.00
CA GLY A 56 -33.88 -24.92 -18.39
C GLY A 56 -32.57 -24.13 -18.59
N LEU A 57 -32.54 -22.85 -18.20
CA LEU A 57 -31.36 -21.99 -18.37
C LEU A 57 -30.35 -22.23 -17.26
N THR A 58 -29.54 -23.28 -17.41
CA THR A 58 -28.54 -23.72 -16.41
C THR A 58 -27.29 -22.84 -16.35
N GLN A 59 -27.04 -22.04 -17.41
CA GLN A 59 -25.91 -21.14 -17.50
C GLN A 59 -25.96 -19.99 -16.49
N TYR A 60 -27.16 -19.58 -16.09
CA TYR A 60 -27.32 -18.53 -15.10
C TYR A 60 -27.37 -19.09 -13.68
N ALA A 61 -26.87 -18.29 -12.74
CA ALA A 61 -27.07 -18.49 -11.32
C ALA A 61 -28.44 -17.92 -10.90
N TRP A 62 -29.23 -18.76 -10.25
CA TRP A 62 -30.60 -18.47 -9.82
C TRP A 62 -30.72 -18.32 -8.30
N GLY A 63 -29.74 -18.81 -7.54
CA GLY A 63 -29.67 -18.74 -6.08
C GLY A 63 -28.76 -19.81 -5.49
N GLY A 64 -27.88 -19.40 -4.56
CA GLY A 64 -26.99 -20.29 -3.80
C GLY A 64 -25.65 -20.58 -4.47
N GLU A 65 -25.47 -20.25 -5.75
CA GLU A 65 -24.22 -20.47 -6.47
C GLU A 65 -23.13 -19.51 -6.01
N LYS A 66 -21.94 -20.02 -5.72
CA LYS A 66 -20.84 -19.23 -5.17
C LYS A 66 -19.54 -19.60 -5.85
N ILE A 67 -18.73 -18.59 -6.09
CA ILE A 67 -17.36 -18.73 -6.55
C ILE A 67 -16.42 -17.94 -5.65
N GLU A 68 -15.30 -18.54 -5.32
CA GLU A 68 -14.18 -17.88 -4.65
C GLU A 68 -12.91 -18.16 -5.43
N VAL A 69 -12.46 -17.16 -6.18
CA VAL A 69 -11.16 -17.16 -6.84
C VAL A 69 -10.17 -16.61 -5.83
N PHE A 70 -9.18 -17.41 -5.46
CA PHE A 70 -8.13 -17.00 -4.53
C PHE A 70 -7.03 -16.21 -5.26
N GLN A 71 -6.60 -16.71 -6.42
CA GLN A 71 -5.56 -16.10 -7.25
C GLN A 71 -6.02 -16.02 -8.70
N LEU A 72 -5.77 -14.88 -9.34
CA LEU A 72 -5.98 -14.67 -10.77
C LEU A 72 -4.92 -13.69 -11.29
N GLU A 73 -3.96 -14.23 -12.03
CA GLU A 73 -2.95 -13.48 -12.77
C GLU A 73 -3.22 -13.68 -14.25
N VAL A 74 -3.23 -12.58 -14.99
CA VAL A 74 -3.50 -12.58 -16.43
C VAL A 74 -2.49 -11.67 -17.14
N PRO A 75 -2.16 -11.94 -18.42
CA PRO A 75 -1.34 -11.05 -19.23
C PRO A 75 -1.95 -9.64 -19.36
N GLU A 76 -1.13 -8.65 -19.70
CA GLU A 76 -1.56 -7.25 -19.77
C GLU A 76 -2.74 -6.97 -20.71
N HIS A 77 -2.89 -7.78 -21.77
CA HIS A 77 -3.98 -7.65 -22.73
C HIS A 77 -5.33 -8.18 -22.19
N LEU A 78 -5.33 -9.00 -21.13
CA LEU A 78 -6.54 -9.47 -20.45
C LEU A 78 -6.85 -8.66 -19.17
N LEU A 79 -6.00 -7.69 -18.80
CA LEU A 79 -6.27 -6.83 -17.64
C LEU A 79 -7.45 -5.90 -17.92
N GLY A 80 -8.50 -6.04 -17.12
CA GLY A 80 -9.76 -5.32 -17.26
C GLY A 80 -10.81 -6.06 -18.09
N GLU A 81 -10.41 -7.09 -18.83
CA GLU A 81 -11.32 -7.91 -19.65
C GLU A 81 -12.23 -8.76 -18.77
N ARG A 82 -13.45 -9.03 -19.28
CA ARG A 82 -14.37 -9.97 -18.65
C ARG A 82 -14.05 -11.37 -19.16
N LEU A 83 -13.68 -12.25 -18.25
CA LEU A 83 -13.47 -13.66 -18.52
C LEU A 83 -14.65 -14.45 -18.00
N THR A 84 -15.05 -15.49 -18.72
CA THR A 84 -16.16 -16.36 -18.33
C THR A 84 -15.59 -17.61 -17.71
N LEU A 85 -15.90 -17.87 -16.45
CA LEU A 85 -15.58 -19.13 -15.78
C LEU A 85 -16.84 -19.99 -15.72
N THR A 86 -16.82 -21.12 -16.42
CA THR A 86 -17.93 -22.08 -16.44
C THR A 86 -17.63 -23.22 -15.48
N ALA A 87 -18.58 -23.52 -14.61
CA ALA A 87 -18.52 -24.68 -13.73
C ALA A 87 -18.64 -25.98 -14.54
N GLY A 88 -17.70 -26.90 -14.36
CA GLY A 88 -17.70 -28.19 -15.04
C GLY A 88 -18.33 -29.30 -14.21
N LYS A 89 -17.76 -30.50 -14.30
CA LYS A 89 -18.02 -31.59 -13.35
C LYS A 89 -17.66 -31.14 -11.92
N PRO A 90 -18.15 -31.81 -10.86
CA PRO A 90 -17.82 -31.44 -9.48
C PRO A 90 -16.32 -31.23 -9.27
N GLY A 91 -15.96 -30.02 -8.82
CA GLY A 91 -14.58 -29.62 -8.58
C GLY A 91 -13.76 -29.29 -9.83
N GLN A 92 -14.37 -29.17 -11.01
CA GLN A 92 -13.73 -28.75 -12.25
C GLN A 92 -14.31 -27.44 -12.78
N PHE A 93 -13.50 -26.68 -13.50
CA PHE A 93 -13.92 -25.44 -14.15
C PHE A 93 -13.18 -25.26 -15.48
N SER A 94 -13.72 -24.37 -16.32
CA SER A 94 -13.08 -23.90 -17.55
C SER A 94 -13.16 -22.38 -17.59
N LEU A 95 -12.11 -21.74 -18.08
CA LEU A 95 -11.99 -20.28 -18.19
C LEU A 95 -11.91 -19.91 -19.67
N TYR A 96 -12.73 -18.95 -20.08
CA TYR A 96 -12.84 -18.46 -21.44
C TYR A 96 -12.60 -16.95 -21.50
N ASP A 97 -12.14 -16.48 -22.66
CA ASP A 97 -12.10 -15.05 -22.96
C ASP A 97 -13.48 -14.51 -23.41
N SER A 98 -13.53 -13.23 -23.77
CA SER A 98 -14.75 -12.57 -24.25
C SER A 98 -15.27 -13.11 -25.58
N GLU A 99 -14.42 -13.76 -26.37
CA GLU A 99 -14.74 -14.42 -27.63
C GLU A 99 -15.13 -15.91 -27.46
N HIS A 100 -15.20 -16.39 -26.21
CA HIS A 100 -15.45 -17.78 -25.84
C HIS A 100 -14.34 -18.77 -26.28
N ASN A 101 -13.11 -18.29 -26.49
CA ASN A 101 -11.97 -19.18 -26.65
C ASN A 101 -11.55 -19.75 -25.29
N LEU A 102 -11.28 -21.06 -25.24
CA LEU A 102 -10.82 -21.72 -24.03
C LEU A 102 -9.39 -21.26 -23.70
N LEU A 103 -9.23 -20.58 -22.56
CA LEU A 103 -7.93 -20.12 -22.06
C LEU A 103 -7.24 -21.22 -21.25
N LEU A 104 -7.98 -21.85 -20.33
CA LEU A 104 -7.52 -22.96 -19.50
C LEU A 104 -8.70 -23.72 -18.88
N GLY A 105 -8.44 -24.93 -18.40
CA GLY A 105 -9.38 -25.69 -17.58
C GLY A 105 -8.63 -26.49 -16.53
N GLY A 106 -9.28 -26.75 -15.39
CA GLY A 106 -8.63 -27.47 -14.31
C GLY A 106 -9.54 -27.76 -13.13
N ALA A 107 -8.92 -28.20 -12.04
CA ALA A 107 -9.62 -28.54 -10.80
C ALA A 107 -9.50 -27.41 -9.76
N ILE A 108 -10.52 -27.28 -8.92
CA ILE A 108 -10.49 -26.37 -7.76
C ILE A 108 -9.41 -26.82 -6.74
N ASN A 109 -9.06 -25.94 -5.81
CA ASN A 109 -8.06 -26.15 -4.76
C ASN A 109 -6.65 -26.50 -5.29
N ARG A 110 -6.38 -26.17 -6.55
CA ARG A 110 -5.05 -26.29 -7.17
C ARG A 110 -4.78 -25.05 -8.00
N VAL A 111 -3.50 -24.70 -8.09
CA VAL A 111 -3.04 -23.68 -9.03
C VAL A 111 -3.02 -24.30 -10.42
N VAL A 112 -3.73 -23.67 -11.35
CA VAL A 112 -3.76 -24.05 -12.77
C VAL A 112 -3.10 -22.92 -13.55
N GLU A 113 -2.15 -23.27 -14.41
CA GLU A 113 -1.37 -22.31 -15.18
C GLU A 113 -1.33 -22.72 -16.65
N GLY A 114 -1.53 -21.76 -17.55
CA GLY A 114 -1.53 -21.97 -18.99
C GLY A 114 -1.71 -20.66 -19.76
N HIS A 115 -1.09 -20.54 -20.93
CA HIS A 115 -1.20 -19.35 -21.80
C HIS A 115 -0.88 -18.00 -21.08
N GLY A 116 0.04 -18.02 -20.11
CA GLY A 116 0.41 -16.83 -19.32
C GLY A 116 -0.62 -16.42 -18.25
N ILE A 117 -1.61 -17.28 -17.99
CA ILE A 117 -2.64 -17.09 -16.98
C ILE A 117 -2.38 -18.07 -15.84
N LYS A 118 -2.48 -17.58 -14.60
CA LYS A 118 -2.46 -18.42 -13.38
C LYS A 118 -3.74 -18.17 -12.59
N ILE A 119 -4.45 -19.24 -12.27
CA ILE A 119 -5.69 -19.17 -11.50
C ILE A 119 -5.72 -20.23 -10.41
N GLN A 120 -6.27 -19.87 -9.26
CA GLN A 120 -6.62 -20.80 -8.19
C GLN A 120 -8.05 -20.50 -7.72
N VAL A 121 -8.93 -21.47 -7.90
CA VAL A 121 -10.32 -21.41 -7.41
C VAL A 121 -10.37 -22.16 -6.09
N ALA A 122 -10.69 -21.48 -4.99
CA ALA A 122 -10.82 -22.10 -3.67
C ALA A 122 -12.17 -22.80 -3.52
N THR A 123 -13.23 -22.09 -3.86
CA THR A 123 -14.61 -22.58 -3.72
C THR A 123 -15.35 -22.43 -5.04
N LEU A 124 -16.02 -23.50 -5.48
CA LEU A 124 -16.94 -23.48 -6.62
C LEU A 124 -18.17 -24.31 -6.27
N GLN A 125 -19.21 -23.63 -5.82
CA GLN A 125 -20.51 -24.22 -5.53
C GLN A 125 -21.47 -23.79 -6.64
N ALA A 126 -21.67 -24.65 -7.63
CA ALA A 126 -22.49 -24.33 -8.79
C ALA A 126 -23.00 -25.60 -9.46
N ARG A 127 -24.02 -25.46 -10.29
CA ARG A 127 -24.42 -26.54 -11.20
C ARG A 127 -23.41 -26.62 -12.36
N PRO A 128 -23.18 -27.82 -12.92
CA PRO A 128 -22.45 -27.93 -14.17
C PRO A 128 -23.09 -27.04 -15.25
N GLY A 129 -22.25 -26.27 -15.94
CA GLY A 129 -22.61 -25.32 -16.97
C GLY A 129 -22.95 -23.92 -16.47
N THR A 130 -22.95 -23.64 -15.16
CA THR A 130 -23.18 -22.27 -14.65
C THR A 130 -21.96 -21.38 -14.88
N ASP A 131 -22.21 -20.17 -15.39
CA ASP A 131 -21.19 -19.18 -15.73
C ASP A 131 -21.00 -18.14 -14.62
N PHE A 132 -19.75 -17.69 -14.52
CA PHE A 132 -19.31 -16.65 -13.60
C PHE A 132 -18.40 -15.69 -14.35
N THR A 133 -18.70 -14.40 -14.26
CA THR A 133 -17.77 -13.36 -14.69
C THR A 133 -16.63 -13.25 -13.69
N VAL A 134 -15.40 -13.48 -14.15
CA VAL A 134 -14.17 -13.22 -13.41
C VAL A 134 -13.31 -12.22 -14.17
N SER A 135 -12.64 -11.33 -13.46
CA SER A 135 -11.78 -10.33 -14.10
C SER A 135 -10.68 -9.85 -13.15
N ARG A 136 -9.51 -9.59 -13.72
CA ARG A 136 -8.40 -8.92 -13.02
C ARG A 136 -8.29 -7.50 -13.55
N GLN A 137 -8.69 -6.54 -12.73
CA GLN A 137 -8.59 -5.11 -13.01
C GLN A 137 -7.15 -4.61 -12.81
N ARG A 138 -6.80 -3.51 -13.46
CA ARG A 138 -5.51 -2.84 -13.23
C ARG A 138 -5.51 -2.21 -11.83
N THR A 139 -4.49 -2.50 -11.04
CA THR A 139 -4.34 -1.95 -9.67
C THR A 139 -4.53 -0.44 -9.63
N LEU A 140 -3.92 0.29 -10.57
CA LEU A 140 -4.03 1.74 -10.63
C LEU A 140 -5.47 2.23 -10.85
N SER A 141 -6.21 1.61 -11.76
CA SER A 141 -7.61 1.97 -12.03
C SER A 141 -8.49 1.65 -10.83
N THR A 142 -8.29 0.49 -10.21
CA THR A 142 -9.00 0.10 -8.99
C THR A 142 -8.67 1.05 -7.83
N ALA A 143 -7.42 1.45 -7.65
CA ALA A 143 -7.00 2.39 -6.62
C ALA A 143 -7.70 3.74 -6.76
N LEU A 144 -7.86 4.24 -8.00
CA LEU A 144 -8.61 5.48 -8.26
C LEU A 144 -10.10 5.35 -7.92
N ILE A 145 -10.72 4.19 -8.17
CA ILE A 145 -12.11 3.91 -7.76
C ILE A 145 -12.24 4.00 -6.23
N TYR A 146 -11.35 3.34 -5.49
CA TYR A 146 -11.37 3.38 -4.03
C TYR A 146 -10.98 4.75 -3.47
N GLN A 147 -10.09 5.49 -4.13
CA GLN A 147 -9.75 6.88 -3.78
C GLN A 147 -10.98 7.79 -3.84
N ASN A 148 -11.81 7.63 -4.88
CA ASN A 148 -13.04 8.41 -5.05
C ASN A 148 -14.13 8.01 -4.05
N ARG A 149 -14.18 6.74 -3.65
CA ARG A 149 -15.13 6.23 -2.65
C ARG A 149 -14.74 6.59 -1.20
N LEU A 150 -13.45 6.75 -0.94
CA LEU A 150 -12.92 7.11 0.38
C LEU A 150 -13.19 8.59 0.68
N LYS A 151 -14.05 8.84 1.66
CA LYS A 151 -14.33 10.15 2.20
C LYS A 151 -13.49 10.36 3.46
N ILE A 152 -12.82 11.50 3.51
CA ILE A 152 -11.93 11.89 4.60
C ILE A 152 -12.38 13.26 5.11
N ALA A 153 -12.60 13.36 6.41
CA ALA A 153 -12.95 14.60 7.10
C ALA A 153 -12.03 14.82 8.31
N GLU A 154 -11.82 16.07 8.70
CA GLU A 154 -11.05 16.43 9.90
C GLU A 154 -12.04 16.90 10.97
N ALA A 155 -11.86 16.47 12.23
CA ALA A 155 -12.79 16.76 13.33
C ALA A 155 -12.90 18.25 13.70
N GLY A 156 -11.95 19.05 13.22
CA GLY A 156 -11.83 20.49 13.43
C GLY A 156 -10.47 20.95 12.93
N ARG A 157 -10.32 22.24 12.63
CA ARG A 157 -9.05 22.81 12.19
C ARG A 157 -7.96 22.53 13.23
N ASP A 158 -6.87 21.90 12.82
CA ASP A 158 -5.71 21.58 13.66
C ASP A 158 -6.00 20.58 14.80
N SER A 159 -7.10 19.83 14.72
CA SER A 159 -7.43 18.81 15.72
C SER A 159 -6.51 17.58 15.67
N GLY A 160 -5.88 17.34 14.51
CA GLY A 160 -5.11 16.12 14.25
C GLY A 160 -5.96 14.85 14.19
N ILE A 161 -7.29 14.96 14.28
CA ILE A 161 -8.22 13.82 14.27
C ILE A 161 -8.85 13.72 12.88
N ILE A 162 -8.68 12.55 12.25
CA ILE A 162 -9.17 12.25 10.90
C ILE A 162 -10.28 11.21 10.98
N TYR A 163 -11.42 11.53 10.36
CA TYR A 163 -12.51 10.60 10.11
C TYR A 163 -12.39 10.02 8.71
N LEU A 164 -12.37 8.69 8.64
CA LEU A 164 -12.40 7.93 7.39
C LEU A 164 -13.76 7.27 7.24
N SER A 165 -14.32 7.32 6.04
CA SER A 165 -15.55 6.61 5.71
C SER A 165 -15.54 6.12 4.28
N ILE A 166 -16.12 4.96 4.05
CA ILE A 166 -16.28 4.37 2.72
C ILE A 166 -17.63 3.68 2.62
N GLU A 167 -18.24 3.76 1.44
CA GLU A 167 -19.47 3.05 1.14
C GLU A 167 -19.15 1.84 0.27
N ASP A 168 -19.62 0.64 0.66
CA ASP A 168 -19.43 -0.62 -0.06
C ASP A 168 -20.68 -1.50 0.06
N GLN A 169 -20.92 -2.33 -0.96
CA GLN A 169 -21.98 -3.34 -0.99
C GLN A 169 -21.77 -4.44 0.06
N ASP A 170 -20.53 -4.67 0.49
CA ASP A 170 -20.14 -5.61 1.54
C ASP A 170 -19.55 -4.85 2.74
N ALA A 171 -20.27 -4.88 3.86
CA ALA A 171 -19.85 -4.22 5.11
C ALA A 171 -18.53 -4.76 5.66
N GLN A 172 -18.24 -6.06 5.50
CA GLN A 172 -16.97 -6.64 5.93
C GLN A 172 -15.83 -6.15 5.06
N ARG A 173 -16.05 -6.03 3.74
CA ARG A 173 -15.08 -5.44 2.84
C ARG A 173 -14.82 -3.96 3.17
N ALA A 174 -15.86 -3.17 3.45
CA ALA A 174 -15.69 -1.78 3.89
C ALA A 174 -14.79 -1.67 5.13
N ASN A 175 -15.04 -2.49 6.15
CA ASN A 175 -14.22 -2.52 7.37
C ASN A 175 -12.77 -2.89 7.07
N ARG A 176 -12.53 -3.97 6.31
CA ARG A 176 -11.16 -4.38 5.94
C ARG A 176 -10.40 -3.29 5.19
N ILE A 177 -11.08 -2.55 4.31
CA ILE A 177 -10.47 -1.44 3.57
C ILE A 177 -10.05 -0.32 4.53
N LEU A 178 -10.93 0.11 5.44
CA LEU A 178 -10.62 1.17 6.40
C LEU A 178 -9.49 0.75 7.36
N ASP A 179 -9.48 -0.50 7.79
CA ASP A 179 -8.45 -1.08 8.64
C ASP A 179 -7.08 -1.07 7.94
N GLU A 180 -7.02 -1.58 6.70
CA GLU A 180 -5.77 -1.61 5.93
C GLU A 180 -5.25 -0.21 5.60
N VAL A 181 -6.13 0.73 5.23
CA VAL A 181 -5.75 2.13 4.99
C VAL A 181 -5.13 2.74 6.26
N SER A 182 -5.75 2.52 7.41
CA SER A 182 -5.28 3.06 8.70
C SER A 182 -3.94 2.46 9.09
N HIS A 183 -3.79 1.14 8.97
CA HIS A 183 -2.58 0.42 9.27
C HIS A 183 -1.40 0.83 8.37
N LEU A 184 -1.62 0.94 7.05
CA LEU A 184 -0.59 1.37 6.11
C LEU A 184 -0.17 2.83 6.33
N TYR A 185 -1.11 3.72 6.63
CA TYR A 185 -0.81 5.11 6.92
C TYR A 185 0.07 5.25 8.17
N VAL A 186 -0.31 4.59 9.27
CA VAL A 186 0.47 4.62 10.52
C VAL A 186 1.87 4.05 10.28
N ARG A 187 1.96 2.91 9.58
CA ARG A 187 3.24 2.30 9.22
C ARG A 187 4.11 3.25 8.40
N GLN A 188 3.56 3.83 7.34
CA GLN A 188 4.28 4.77 6.48
C GLN A 188 4.77 6.00 7.25
N ASN A 189 3.96 6.51 8.18
CA ASN A 189 4.35 7.65 9.00
C ASN A 189 5.53 7.34 9.93
N VAL A 190 5.54 6.14 10.54
CA VAL A 190 6.66 5.67 11.36
C VAL A 190 7.92 5.47 10.52
N GLU A 191 7.79 4.84 9.35
CA GLU A 191 8.90 4.63 8.41
C GLU A 191 9.50 5.97 7.94
N ARG A 192 8.66 6.94 7.58
CA ARG A 192 9.10 8.28 7.17
C ARG A 192 9.81 9.01 8.30
N SER A 193 9.21 9.04 9.49
CA SER A 193 9.82 9.68 10.67
C SER A 193 11.19 9.08 11.00
N SER A 194 11.31 7.76 10.89
CA SER A 194 12.57 7.05 11.13
C SER A 194 13.62 7.40 10.07
N ALA A 195 13.24 7.45 8.79
CA ALA A 195 14.13 7.84 7.70
C ALA A 195 14.62 9.29 7.84
N GLU A 196 13.72 10.22 8.19
CA GLU A 196 14.07 11.62 8.43
C GLU A 196 15.03 11.77 9.62
N ALA A 197 14.78 11.07 10.72
CA ALA A 197 15.67 11.08 11.89
C ALA A 197 17.07 10.54 11.55
N ALA A 198 17.14 9.45 10.78
CA ALA A 198 18.40 8.89 10.31
C ALA A 198 19.18 9.88 9.41
N GLN A 199 18.49 10.55 8.49
CA GLN A 199 19.09 11.54 7.60
C GLN A 199 19.59 12.78 8.36
N ARG A 200 18.83 13.26 9.35
CA ARG A 200 19.25 14.36 10.24
C ARG A 200 20.50 13.98 11.03
N LEU A 201 20.55 12.76 11.58
CA LEU A 201 21.73 12.27 12.29
C LEU A 201 22.95 12.17 11.37
N GLN A 202 22.76 11.70 10.13
CA GLN A 202 23.84 11.64 9.15
C GLN A 202 24.38 13.02 8.80
N PHE A 203 23.51 14.01 8.60
CA PHE A 203 23.91 15.39 8.39
C PHE A 203 24.69 15.96 9.59
N LEU A 204 24.22 15.74 10.82
CA LEU A 204 24.95 16.18 12.00
C LEU A 204 26.35 15.53 12.07
N ARG A 205 26.44 14.23 11.79
CA ARG A 205 27.73 13.51 11.73
C ARG A 205 28.68 14.08 10.67
N SER A 206 28.19 14.53 9.52
CA SER A 206 29.04 15.12 8.48
C SER A 206 29.55 16.52 8.85
N GLN A 207 28.86 17.25 9.74
CA GLN A 207 29.29 18.58 10.19
C GLN A 207 30.29 18.53 11.36
N LEU A 208 30.29 17.45 12.16
CA LEU A 208 31.18 17.31 13.32
C LEU A 208 32.68 17.54 13.01
N PRO A 209 33.26 17.02 11.90
CA PRO A 209 34.67 17.25 11.60
C PRO A 209 34.99 18.72 11.34
N ALA A 210 34.13 19.44 10.62
CA ALA A 210 34.34 20.85 10.31
C ALA A 210 34.30 21.72 11.58
N VAL A 211 33.34 21.45 12.47
CA VAL A 211 33.23 22.16 13.76
C VAL A 211 34.44 21.86 14.65
N ARG A 212 34.92 20.61 14.69
CA ARG A 212 36.16 20.24 15.42
C ARG A 212 37.37 20.97 14.88
N LYS A 213 37.55 21.01 13.56
CA LYS A 213 38.66 21.72 12.93
C LYS A 213 38.63 23.21 13.26
N GLN A 214 37.45 23.84 13.21
CA GLN A 214 37.31 25.26 13.54
C GLN A 214 37.58 25.57 15.02
N LEU A 215 37.28 24.63 15.93
CA LEU A 215 37.66 24.72 17.34
C LEU A 215 39.19 24.62 17.52
N GLU A 216 39.83 23.63 16.90
CA GLU A 216 41.30 23.45 16.94
C GLU A 216 42.04 24.69 16.40
N GLU A 217 41.54 25.27 15.30
CA GLU A 217 42.08 26.51 14.72
C GLU A 217 41.94 27.70 15.71
N SER A 218 40.80 27.81 16.39
CA SER A 218 40.55 28.88 17.37
C SER A 218 41.41 28.73 18.63
N GLU A 219 41.60 27.51 19.12
CA GLU A 219 42.49 27.19 20.25
C GLU A 219 43.96 27.52 19.91
N THR A 220 44.40 27.17 18.70
CA THR A 220 45.74 27.49 18.21
C THR A 220 45.97 29.00 18.13
N ALA A 221 44.99 29.75 17.61
CA ALA A 221 45.05 31.21 17.54
C ALA A 221 45.13 31.87 18.93
N LEU A 222 44.33 31.40 19.89
CA LEU A 222 44.35 31.88 21.27
C LEU A 222 45.70 31.62 21.94
N ASN A 223 46.25 30.41 21.79
CA ASN A 223 47.54 30.05 22.38
C ASN A 223 48.68 30.90 21.79
N THR A 224 48.67 31.12 20.47
CA THR A 224 49.62 32.02 19.78
C THR A 224 49.53 33.45 20.32
N PHE A 225 48.31 33.97 20.52
CA PHE A 225 48.12 35.29 21.11
C PHE A 225 48.67 35.36 22.54
N GLN A 226 48.33 34.39 23.40
CA GLN A 226 48.79 34.37 24.80
C GLN A 226 50.31 34.25 24.93
N THR A 227 50.95 33.42 24.12
CA THR A 227 52.42 33.25 24.10
C THR A 227 53.13 34.52 23.62
N SER A 228 52.62 35.16 22.56
CA SER A 228 53.15 36.45 22.11
C SER A 228 53.00 37.56 23.16
N ALA A 229 51.84 37.66 23.82
CA ALA A 229 51.58 38.68 24.84
C ALA A 229 52.46 38.49 26.09
N ARG A 230 52.58 37.27 26.61
CA ARG A 230 53.50 36.95 27.73
C ARG A 230 54.97 37.16 27.37
N SER A 231 55.36 36.86 26.13
CA SER A 231 56.72 37.13 25.65
C SER A 231 57.01 38.63 25.58
N VAL A 232 56.01 39.43 25.20
CA VAL A 232 56.13 40.90 25.16
C VAL A 232 56.28 41.45 26.58
N ASP A 233 55.49 41.00 27.55
CA ASP A 233 55.64 41.41 28.95
C ASP A 233 57.03 41.05 29.53
N LEU A 234 57.53 39.84 29.27
CA LEU A 234 58.88 39.44 29.73
C LEU A 234 59.98 40.30 29.11
N SER A 235 59.85 40.68 27.83
CA SER A 235 60.83 41.56 27.16
C SER A 235 60.79 43.00 27.66
N ILE A 236 59.64 43.50 28.13
CA ILE A 236 59.50 44.80 28.77
C ILE A 236 60.09 44.75 30.20
N GLU A 237 59.84 43.68 30.95
CA GLU A 237 60.43 43.46 32.27
C GLU A 237 61.96 43.32 32.21
N THR A 238 62.49 42.61 31.21
CA THR A 238 63.93 42.44 31.00
C THR A 238 64.60 43.74 30.51
N LYS A 239 63.92 44.56 29.69
CA LYS A 239 64.40 45.90 29.32
C LYS A 239 64.48 46.83 30.54
N GLY A 240 63.49 46.81 31.42
CA GLY A 240 63.51 47.62 32.65
C GLY A 240 64.72 47.30 33.54
N VAL A 241 65.12 46.03 33.64
CA VAL A 241 66.32 45.62 34.39
C VAL A 241 67.62 46.02 33.67
N LEU A 242 67.66 45.97 32.33
CA LEU A 242 68.85 46.34 31.56
C LEU A 242 69.09 47.86 31.57
N ASP A 243 68.05 48.68 31.50
CA ASP A 243 68.15 50.14 31.64
C ASP A 243 68.64 50.55 33.04
N GLN A 244 68.29 49.77 34.08
CA GLN A 244 68.80 49.95 35.43
C GLN A 244 70.31 49.64 35.54
N VAL A 245 70.82 48.68 34.76
CA VAL A 245 72.25 48.34 34.75
C VAL A 245 73.07 49.36 33.94
N VAL A 246 72.54 49.88 32.84
CA VAL A 246 73.24 50.88 32.00
C VAL A 246 73.28 52.27 32.64
N SER A 247 72.31 52.61 33.50
CA SER A 247 72.31 53.86 34.27
C SER A 247 73.22 53.85 35.50
N LEU A 248 73.81 52.71 35.87
CA LEU A 248 74.76 52.59 36.99
C LEU A 248 76.23 52.66 36.57
N ASP A 249 76.53 52.61 35.26
CA ASP A 249 77.89 52.67 34.68
C ASP A 249 78.20 54.00 33.96
N SER A 250 77.41 55.05 34.21
CA SER A 250 77.61 56.42 33.68
C SER A 250 77.88 57.44 34.79
#